data_AF-W9T306-F1
#
_entry.id   AF-W9T306-F1
#
_cell.length_a   1.000
_cell.length_b   1.000
_cell.length_c   1.000
_cell.angle_alpha   90.00
_cell.angle_beta   90.00
_cell.angle_gamma   90.00
#
_symmetry.space_group_name_H-M   'P 1'
#
loop_
_entity.id
_entity.type
_entity.pdbx_description
1 polymer ?
#
loop_
_entity_poly.entity_id
_entity_poly.type
_entity_poly.pdbx_seq_one_letter_code
_entity_poly.pdbx_strand_id
1 'polypeptide(L)'
;MNFQLCADFLRLASELYGLPIDGQAEENDIMVCKSLILSVSATIALENRKKVALTDTEVKQAVELLDRAGKLLKSISTGSQLNDDQITSFETDLFFVYTLCAYDVQGRLNDLGSQLLLVKNFASSKACSPKYLLQIGLNALQGPRHNHEVAAFVLNECLSALLSSPSPEYQSVALIVRKLIAVANVRRGEADDDAVYGMYKQAYRIMVGLKDGEYPIEEGKWLATTAWNRAALPVRLGQIDVAKKWMSVGLELAMHVPGMEGYRASMEDFVSGFEKELCAQSIDKNMPK
;
A
#
# COMPACT_ATOMS: atom_id res chain seq x y z
N MET A 1 3.08 -15.80 25.23
CA MET A 1 4.36 -15.06 25.08
C MET A 1 4.34 -13.83 25.98
N ASN A 2 5.42 -13.54 26.71
CA ASN A 2 5.51 -12.36 27.59
C ASN A 2 6.35 -11.28 26.91
N PHE A 3 5.71 -10.37 26.18
CA PHE A 3 6.40 -9.35 25.37
C PHE A 3 7.23 -8.36 26.19
N GLN A 4 6.83 -8.07 27.43
CA GLN A 4 7.62 -7.22 28.34
C GLN A 4 8.98 -7.86 28.61
N LEU A 5 8.97 -9.13 29.03
CA LEU A 5 10.20 -9.88 29.31
C LEU A 5 11.09 -9.99 28.06
N CYS A 6 10.48 -10.18 26.88
CA CYS A 6 11.23 -10.18 25.62
C CYS A 6 11.90 -8.84 25.35
N ALA A 7 11.18 -7.72 25.50
CA ALA A 7 11.73 -6.39 25.28
C ALA A 7 12.92 -6.09 26.21
N ASP A 8 12.77 -6.40 27.49
CA ASP A 8 13.82 -6.20 28.51
C ASP A 8 15.03 -7.09 28.28
N PHE A 9 14.81 -8.39 28.02
CA PHE A 9 15.88 -9.33 27.72
C PHE A 9 16.70 -8.92 26.50
N LEU A 10 16.02 -8.53 25.41
CA LEU A 10 16.68 -8.13 24.17
C LEU A 10 17.42 -6.80 24.33
N ARG A 11 16.91 -5.88 25.16
CA ARG A 11 17.64 -4.65 25.50
C ARG A 11 18.94 -4.99 26.23
N LEU A 12 18.90 -5.83 27.27
CA LEU A 12 20.09 -6.27 27.99
C LEU A 12 21.06 -7.04 27.08
N ALA A 13 20.54 -7.88 26.17
CA ALA A 13 21.37 -8.57 25.19
C ALA A 13 22.12 -7.58 24.29
N SER A 14 21.48 -6.49 23.87
CA SER A 14 22.15 -5.44 23.08
C SER A 14 23.27 -4.70 23.83
N GLU A 15 23.17 -4.63 25.16
CA GLU A 15 24.23 -4.07 26.01
C GLU A 15 25.38 -5.07 26.13
N LEU A 16 25.06 -6.36 26.35
CA LEU A 16 26.05 -7.43 26.46
C LEU A 16 26.87 -7.59 25.17
N TYR A 17 26.21 -7.67 24.00
CA TYR A 17 26.89 -7.77 22.71
C TYR A 17 27.65 -6.48 22.35
N GLY A 18 27.28 -5.34 22.94
CA GLY A 18 27.96 -4.07 22.74
C GLY A 18 29.29 -3.95 23.48
N LEU A 19 29.67 -4.93 24.31
CA LEU A 19 30.94 -4.93 25.00
C LEU A 19 32.08 -5.24 24.00
N PRO A 20 33.19 -4.49 24.03
CA PRO A 20 34.30 -4.71 23.12
C PRO A 20 34.99 -6.04 23.46
N ILE A 21 34.95 -6.97 22.50
CA ILE A 21 35.68 -8.24 22.54
C ILE A 21 36.59 -8.25 21.31
N ASP A 22 37.88 -8.49 21.52
CA ASP A 22 38.88 -8.50 20.46
C ASP A 22 38.51 -9.51 19.36
N GLY A 23 38.46 -9.05 18.11
CA GLY A 23 38.30 -9.89 16.92
C GLY A 23 36.86 -10.24 16.50
N GLN A 24 35.81 -9.74 17.19
CA GLN A 24 34.39 -10.04 16.87
C GLN A 24 33.51 -8.81 16.60
N ALA A 25 34.12 -7.66 16.28
CA ALA A 25 33.39 -6.38 16.19
C ALA A 25 32.17 -6.40 15.23
N GLU A 26 32.30 -7.01 14.05
CA GLU A 26 31.23 -7.02 13.04
C GLU A 26 30.06 -7.95 13.41
N GLU A 27 30.34 -9.15 13.92
CA GLU A 27 29.31 -10.08 14.39
C GLU A 27 28.55 -9.51 15.61
N ASN A 28 29.30 -8.82 16.49
CA ASN A 28 28.73 -8.13 17.64
C ASN A 28 27.80 -6.99 17.19
N ASP A 29 28.19 -6.17 16.22
CA ASP A 29 27.34 -5.09 15.68
C ASP A 29 26.03 -5.62 15.09
N ILE A 30 26.09 -6.75 14.38
CA ILE A 30 24.91 -7.43 13.84
C ILE A 30 24.00 -7.89 14.99
N MET A 31 24.54 -8.52 16.03
CA MET A 31 23.76 -9.00 17.18
C MET A 31 23.16 -7.86 18.01
N VAL A 32 23.91 -6.77 18.21
CA VAL A 32 23.42 -5.54 18.82
C VAL A 32 22.25 -4.99 18.03
N CYS A 33 22.41 -4.84 16.70
CA CYS A 33 21.37 -4.31 15.82
C CYS A 33 20.08 -5.16 15.90
N LYS A 34 20.20 -6.49 15.79
CA LYS A 34 19.06 -7.43 15.95
C LYS A 34 18.37 -7.25 17.29
N SER A 35 19.15 -7.22 18.37
CA SER A 35 18.64 -7.13 19.73
C SER A 35 17.86 -5.83 19.96
N LEU A 36 18.39 -4.70 19.48
CA LEU A 36 17.71 -3.39 19.54
C LEU A 36 16.38 -3.40 18.78
N ILE A 37 16.38 -3.85 17.52
CA ILE A 37 15.18 -3.89 16.67
C ILE A 37 14.11 -4.80 17.28
N LEU A 38 14.50 -5.99 17.74
CA LEU A 38 13.57 -6.95 18.33
C LEU A 38 13.04 -6.47 19.69
N SER A 39 13.84 -5.73 20.48
CA SER A 39 13.37 -5.13 21.74
C SER A 39 12.25 -4.11 21.49
N VAL A 40 12.43 -3.24 20.50
CA VAL A 40 11.40 -2.25 20.11
C VAL A 40 10.18 -2.94 19.50
N SER A 41 10.39 -3.95 18.65
CA SER A 41 9.29 -4.77 18.10
C SER A 41 8.47 -5.45 19.19
N ALA A 42 9.11 -6.01 20.22
CA ALA A 42 8.43 -6.60 21.38
C ALA A 42 7.65 -5.54 22.18
N THR A 43 8.18 -4.33 22.31
CA THR A 43 7.49 -3.21 22.97
C THR A 43 6.23 -2.80 22.21
N ILE A 44 6.31 -2.67 20.89
CA ILE A 44 5.14 -2.39 20.03
C ILE A 44 4.11 -3.54 20.10
N ALA A 45 4.57 -4.79 20.07
CA ALA A 45 3.70 -5.96 20.20
C ALA A 45 2.99 -6.01 21.57
N LEU A 46 3.65 -5.56 22.64
CA LEU A 46 3.06 -5.44 23.97
C LEU A 46 1.93 -4.39 23.99
N GLU A 47 2.16 -3.21 23.43
CA GLU A 47 1.12 -2.17 23.27
C GLU A 47 -0.07 -2.71 22.49
N ASN A 48 0.17 -3.32 21.31
CA ASN A 48 -0.88 -3.88 20.47
C ASN A 48 -1.71 -4.95 21.20
N ARG A 49 -1.06 -5.77 22.02
CA ARG A 49 -1.74 -6.80 22.82
C ARG A 49 -2.53 -6.21 23.98
N LYS A 50 -1.96 -5.25 24.71
CA LYS A 50 -2.61 -4.62 25.87
C LYS A 50 -3.66 -3.58 25.47
N LYS A 51 -3.59 -3.06 24.23
CA LYS A 51 -4.35 -1.90 23.75
C LYS A 51 -4.16 -0.66 24.63
N VAL A 52 -2.97 -0.54 25.23
CA VAL A 52 -2.57 0.59 26.07
C VAL A 52 -1.44 1.30 25.36
N ALA A 53 -1.65 2.57 25.03
CA ALA A 53 -0.67 3.37 24.30
C ALA A 53 0.65 3.46 25.08
N LEU A 54 1.78 3.43 24.36
CA LEU A 54 3.08 3.71 24.95
C LEU A 54 3.11 5.14 25.51
N THR A 55 3.76 5.29 26.66
CA THR A 55 4.04 6.58 27.29
C THR A 55 5.11 7.34 26.50
N ASP A 56 5.16 8.67 26.66
CA ASP A 56 6.18 9.51 26.01
C ASP A 56 7.61 9.04 26.32
N THR A 57 7.85 8.54 27.53
CA THR A 57 9.15 7.99 27.94
C THR A 57 9.49 6.73 27.17
N GLU A 58 8.54 5.80 27.03
CA GLU A 58 8.74 4.56 26.25
C GLU A 58 8.94 4.86 24.76
N VAL A 59 8.22 5.85 24.22
CA VAL A 59 8.40 6.30 22.83
C VAL A 59 9.80 6.89 22.64
N LYS A 60 10.27 7.76 23.54
CA LYS A 60 11.64 8.32 23.48
C LYS A 60 12.71 7.23 23.54
N GLN A 61 12.56 6.27 24.45
CA GLN A 61 13.48 5.13 24.53
C GLN A 61 13.47 4.32 23.23
N ALA A 62 12.31 4.04 22.65
CA ALA A 62 12.22 3.33 21.37
C ALA A 62 12.91 4.10 20.23
N VAL A 63 12.79 5.43 20.19
CA VAL A 63 13.51 6.28 19.23
C VAL A 63 15.02 6.15 19.38
N GLU A 64 15.55 6.22 20.60
CA GLU A 64 16.99 6.12 20.86
C GLU A 64 17.54 4.74 20.44
N LEU A 65 16.83 3.68 20.78
CA LEU A 65 17.21 2.31 20.40
C LEU A 65 17.20 2.14 18.87
N LEU A 66 16.20 2.69 18.18
CA LEU A 66 16.10 2.64 16.72
C LEU A 66 17.14 3.53 16.02
N ASP A 67 17.49 4.71 16.56
CA ASP A 67 18.56 5.54 16.00
C ASP A 67 19.90 4.80 16.03
N ARG A 68 20.21 4.16 17.17
CA ARG A 68 21.39 3.31 17.30
C ARG A 68 21.36 2.13 16.33
N ALA A 69 20.23 1.41 16.25
CA ALA A 69 20.07 0.29 15.32
C ALA A 69 20.20 0.74 13.85
N GLY A 70 19.63 1.88 13.47
CA GLY A 70 19.68 2.41 12.12
C GLY A 70 21.10 2.80 11.69
N LYS A 71 21.93 3.31 12.61
CA LYS A 71 23.36 3.55 12.36
C LYS A 71 24.12 2.25 12.09
N LEU A 72 23.91 1.24 12.92
CA LEU A 72 24.53 -0.08 12.76
C LEU A 72 24.09 -0.74 11.45
N LEU A 73 22.79 -0.69 11.13
CA LEU A 73 22.21 -1.26 9.91
C LEU A 73 22.83 -0.65 8.65
N LYS A 74 23.07 0.66 8.63
CA LYS A 74 23.80 1.33 7.54
C LYS A 74 25.23 0.81 7.42
N SER A 75 25.95 0.70 8.53
CA SER A 75 27.33 0.19 8.56
C SER A 75 27.41 -1.26 8.04
N ILE A 76 26.51 -2.13 8.50
CA ILE A 76 26.41 -3.53 8.06
C ILE A 76 26.13 -3.61 6.56
N SER A 77 25.19 -2.80 6.06
CA SER A 77 24.87 -2.75 4.63
C SER A 77 26.02 -2.22 3.76
N THR A 78 26.87 -1.33 4.29
CA THR A 78 28.06 -0.83 3.56
C THR A 78 29.24 -1.79 3.63
N GLY A 79 29.41 -2.54 4.74
CA GLY A 79 30.47 -3.54 4.90
C GLY A 79 30.29 -4.76 4.01
N SER A 80 29.03 -5.19 3.81
CA SER A 80 28.66 -6.31 2.93
C SER A 80 28.93 -6.06 1.43
N GLN A 81 29.23 -4.80 1.02
CA GLN A 81 29.58 -4.47 -0.37
C GLN A 81 30.89 -5.11 -0.85
N LEU A 82 31.70 -5.70 0.05
CA LEU A 82 32.92 -6.42 -0.36
C LEU A 82 32.64 -7.84 -0.88
N ASN A 83 31.43 -8.38 -0.71
CA ASN A 83 30.98 -9.66 -1.27
C ASN A 83 29.59 -9.48 -1.91
N ASP A 84 29.55 -8.86 -3.09
CA ASP A 84 28.36 -8.23 -3.73
C ASP A 84 27.18 -9.17 -4.10
N ASP A 85 27.25 -10.48 -3.86
CA ASP A 85 26.29 -11.45 -4.41
C ASP A 85 25.31 -12.09 -3.42
N GLN A 86 25.45 -11.89 -2.10
CA GLN A 86 24.52 -12.51 -1.13
C GLN A 86 24.20 -11.59 0.05
N ILE A 87 23.32 -10.60 -0.14
CA ILE A 87 22.52 -10.12 1.00
C ILE A 87 21.72 -11.31 1.48
N THR A 88 21.99 -11.78 2.69
CA THR A 88 21.28 -12.94 3.23
C THR A 88 19.80 -12.60 3.41
N SER A 89 18.88 -13.56 3.17
CA SER A 89 17.43 -13.37 3.41
C SER A 89 17.12 -12.89 4.83
N PHE A 90 18.03 -13.11 5.77
CA PHE A 90 17.89 -12.65 7.15
C PHE A 90 18.13 -11.14 7.28
N GLU A 91 19.09 -10.57 6.55
CA GLU A 91 19.37 -9.12 6.58
C GLU A 91 18.24 -8.31 5.97
N THR A 92 17.60 -8.84 4.91
CA THR A 92 16.43 -8.19 4.30
C THR A 92 15.24 -8.17 5.24
N ASP A 93 14.95 -9.29 5.90
CA ASP A 93 13.92 -9.38 6.95
C ASP A 93 14.22 -8.41 8.10
N LEU A 94 15.48 -8.30 8.54
CA LEU A 94 15.85 -7.40 9.63
C LEU A 94 15.63 -5.92 9.25
N PHE A 95 16.02 -5.50 8.05
CA PHE A 95 15.78 -4.13 7.57
C PHE A 95 14.28 -3.85 7.42
N PHE A 96 13.51 -4.84 6.99
CA PHE A 96 12.06 -4.73 6.96
C PHE A 96 11.47 -4.52 8.37
N VAL A 97 11.86 -5.33 9.36
CA VAL A 97 11.38 -5.17 10.75
C VAL A 97 11.80 -3.83 11.34
N TYR A 98 13.04 -3.39 11.10
CA TYR A 98 13.49 -2.05 11.47
C TYR A 98 12.58 -0.97 10.90
N THR A 99 12.29 -1.04 9.59
CA THR A 99 11.46 -0.07 8.88
C THR A 99 10.04 -0.01 9.47
N LEU A 100 9.43 -1.15 9.78
CA LEU A 100 8.13 -1.20 10.44
C LEU A 100 8.15 -0.58 11.84
N CYS A 101 9.16 -0.90 12.65
CA CYS A 101 9.27 -0.36 14.00
C CYS A 101 9.47 1.16 13.98
N ALA A 102 10.39 1.64 13.13
CA ALA A 102 10.65 3.07 12.99
C ALA A 102 9.45 3.83 12.42
N TYR A 103 8.75 3.26 11.43
CA TYR A 103 7.51 3.82 10.90
C TYR A 103 6.46 3.97 12.01
N ASP A 104 6.24 2.94 12.82
CA ASP A 104 5.24 2.96 13.88
C ASP A 104 5.62 4.01 14.96
N VAL A 105 6.87 4.03 15.41
CA VAL A 105 7.37 4.98 16.41
C VAL A 105 7.28 6.43 15.90
N GLN A 106 7.67 6.71 14.64
CA GLN A 106 7.49 8.03 14.03
C GLN A 106 6.03 8.46 13.96
N GLY A 107 5.11 7.51 13.76
CA GLY A 107 3.68 7.76 13.83
C GLY A 107 3.24 8.27 15.21
N ARG A 108 3.82 7.74 16.31
CA ARG A 108 3.57 8.23 17.68
C ARG A 108 4.04 9.68 17.88
N LEU A 109 5.07 10.09 17.15
CA LEU A 109 5.57 11.47 17.14
C LEU A 109 4.79 12.40 16.20
N ASN A 110 3.78 11.89 15.49
CA ASN A 110 3.04 12.59 14.44
C ASN A 110 3.94 13.14 13.31
N ASP A 111 5.08 12.50 13.08
CA ASP A 111 6.05 12.89 12.04
C ASP A 111 5.79 12.12 10.74
N LEU A 112 4.71 12.50 10.05
CA LEU A 112 4.27 11.86 8.81
C LEU A 112 5.29 12.00 7.67
N GLY A 113 6.08 13.08 7.68
CA GLY A 113 7.13 13.33 6.69
C GLY A 113 8.30 12.36 6.84
N SER A 114 8.77 12.15 8.07
CA SER A 114 9.81 11.15 8.35
C SER A 114 9.34 9.72 8.05
N GLN A 115 8.07 9.40 8.29
CA GLN A 115 7.49 8.11 7.88
C GLN A 115 7.61 7.88 6.37
N LEU A 116 7.27 8.88 5.56
CA LEU A 116 7.38 8.78 4.11
C LEU A 116 8.83 8.66 3.65
N LEU A 117 9.73 9.45 4.22
CA LEU A 117 11.16 9.41 3.87
C LEU A 117 11.78 8.05 4.22
N LEU A 118 11.50 7.52 5.41
CA LEU A 118 11.96 6.20 5.85
C LEU A 118 11.53 5.11 4.87
N VAL A 119 10.25 5.11 4.49
CA VAL A 119 9.69 4.11 3.59
C VAL A 119 10.22 4.25 2.16
N LYS A 120 10.43 5.47 1.66
CA LYS A 120 11.10 5.71 0.37
C LYS A 120 12.51 5.13 0.36
N ASN A 121 13.29 5.37 1.42
CA ASN A 121 14.64 4.84 1.55
C ASN A 121 14.66 3.31 1.56
N PHE A 122 13.71 2.68 2.25
CA PHE A 122 13.58 1.22 2.22
C PHE A 122 13.17 0.71 0.84
N ALA A 123 12.19 1.35 0.19
CA ALA A 123 11.71 0.97 -1.14
C ALA A 123 12.80 1.00 -2.21
N SER A 124 13.74 1.95 -2.11
CA SER A 124 14.90 2.06 -3.01
C SER A 124 16.07 1.13 -2.66
N SER A 125 15.98 0.34 -1.59
CA SER A 125 17.06 -0.55 -1.15
C SER A 125 17.01 -1.92 -1.85
N LYS A 126 18.17 -2.59 -1.94
CA LYS A 126 18.28 -3.99 -2.41
C LYS A 126 17.50 -4.99 -1.52
N ALA A 127 17.15 -4.60 -0.28
CA ALA A 127 16.41 -5.44 0.66
C ALA A 127 14.89 -5.42 0.43
N CYS A 128 14.39 -4.49 -0.39
CA CYS A 128 12.97 -4.35 -0.66
C CYS A 128 12.44 -5.50 -1.53
N SER A 129 11.21 -5.93 -1.24
CA SER A 129 10.46 -6.85 -2.08
C SER A 129 9.01 -6.40 -2.22
N PRO A 130 8.28 -6.81 -3.27
CA PRO A 130 6.85 -6.49 -3.41
C PRO A 130 6.03 -6.91 -2.18
N LYS A 131 6.37 -8.04 -1.56
CA LYS A 131 5.71 -8.53 -0.34
C LYS A 131 5.85 -7.56 0.82
N TYR A 132 7.05 -7.01 1.03
CA TYR A 132 7.29 -6.03 2.10
C TYR A 132 6.56 -4.72 1.83
N LEU A 133 6.58 -4.23 0.58
CA LEU A 133 5.83 -3.03 0.19
C LEU A 133 4.32 -3.18 0.43
N LEU A 134 3.76 -4.33 0.07
CA LEU A 134 2.36 -4.64 0.34
C LEU A 134 2.06 -4.59 1.83
N GLN A 135 2.90 -5.21 2.67
CA GLN A 135 2.71 -5.22 4.11
C GLN A 135 2.81 -3.83 4.73
N ILE A 136 3.77 -2.99 4.31
CA ILE A 136 3.86 -1.58 4.73
C ILE A 136 2.60 -0.82 4.32
N GLY A 137 2.13 -1.01 3.09
CA GLY A 137 0.95 -0.33 2.56
C GLY A 137 -0.32 -0.69 3.32
N LEU A 138 -0.53 -1.97 3.63
CA LEU A 138 -1.65 -2.41 4.44
C LEU A 138 -1.58 -1.86 5.87
N ASN A 139 -0.39 -1.87 6.48
CA ASN A 139 -0.19 -1.29 7.82
C ASN A 139 -0.49 0.21 7.84
N ALA A 140 -0.08 0.97 6.82
CA ALA A 140 -0.37 2.40 6.69
C ALA A 140 -1.87 2.70 6.49
N LEU A 141 -2.67 1.71 6.07
CA LEU A 141 -4.12 1.81 5.89
C LEU A 141 -4.96 1.25 7.03
N GLN A 142 -4.42 0.35 7.85
CA GLN A 142 -5.15 -0.38 8.88
C GLN A 142 -4.66 -0.09 10.29
N GLY A 143 -3.48 0.53 10.41
CA GLY A 143 -2.89 0.87 11.69
C GLY A 143 -3.67 1.96 12.43
N PRO A 144 -3.42 2.13 13.74
CA PRO A 144 -4.07 3.17 14.55
C PRO A 144 -3.77 4.58 14.04
N ARG A 145 -2.67 4.75 13.29
CA ARG A 145 -2.18 6.03 12.78
C ARG A 145 -2.03 5.92 11.27
N HIS A 146 -3.14 6.17 10.58
CA HIS A 146 -3.21 6.08 9.12
C HIS A 146 -2.27 7.10 8.46
N ASN A 147 -1.57 6.66 7.42
CA ASN A 147 -0.82 7.56 6.55
C ASN A 147 -1.12 7.23 5.09
N HIS A 148 -2.12 7.91 4.54
CA HIS A 148 -2.57 7.69 3.17
C HIS A 148 -1.50 8.02 2.13
N GLU A 149 -0.55 8.91 2.42
CA GLU A 149 0.57 9.23 1.52
C GLU A 149 1.55 8.08 1.42
N VAL A 150 1.96 7.53 2.57
CA VAL A 150 2.79 6.32 2.62
C VAL A 150 2.08 5.16 1.93
N ALA A 151 0.80 4.94 2.23
CA ALA A 151 0.01 3.89 1.60
C ALA A 151 -0.06 4.05 0.07
N ALA A 152 -0.35 5.25 -0.44
CA ALA A 152 -0.40 5.51 -1.88
C ALA A 152 0.97 5.24 -2.53
N PHE A 153 2.06 5.73 -1.93
CA PHE A 153 3.40 5.53 -2.45
C PHE A 153 3.75 4.04 -2.56
N VAL A 154 3.73 3.30 -1.44
CA VAL A 154 4.20 1.90 -1.45
C VAL A 154 3.29 0.96 -2.22
N LEU A 155 1.98 1.22 -2.25
CA LEU A 155 1.06 0.38 -3.03
C LEU A 155 1.26 0.60 -4.54
N ASN A 156 1.59 1.82 -4.98
CA ASN A 156 1.96 2.06 -6.38
C ASN A 156 3.31 1.42 -6.75
N GLU A 157 4.31 1.51 -5.87
CA GLU A 157 5.60 0.81 -6.07
C GLU A 157 5.41 -0.72 -6.11
N CYS A 158 4.60 -1.26 -5.19
CA CYS A 158 4.27 -2.68 -5.14
C CYS A 158 3.54 -3.14 -6.41
N LEU A 159 2.54 -2.36 -6.86
CA LEU A 159 1.79 -2.65 -8.08
C LEU A 159 2.71 -2.67 -9.30
N SER A 160 3.58 -1.67 -9.44
CA SER A 160 4.55 -1.59 -10.53
C SER A 160 5.48 -2.79 -10.52
N ALA A 161 6.04 -3.15 -9.36
CA ALA A 161 6.93 -4.29 -9.23
C ALA A 161 6.25 -5.63 -9.54
N LEU A 162 4.99 -5.83 -9.10
CA LEU A 162 4.22 -7.04 -9.42
C LEU A 162 3.91 -7.14 -10.91
N LEU A 163 3.53 -6.04 -11.56
CA LEU A 163 3.20 -6.02 -12.99
C LEU A 163 4.45 -6.20 -13.88
N SER A 164 5.63 -5.81 -13.40
CA SER A 164 6.90 -6.07 -14.08
C SER A 164 7.46 -7.49 -13.83
N SER A 165 6.85 -8.27 -12.95
CA SER A 165 7.23 -9.67 -12.71
C SER A 165 6.94 -10.55 -13.94
N PRO A 166 7.78 -11.55 -14.26
CA PRO A 166 7.46 -12.54 -15.29
C PRO A 166 6.25 -13.42 -14.93
N SER A 167 5.86 -13.45 -13.65
CA SER A 167 4.66 -14.15 -13.15
C SER A 167 3.92 -13.27 -12.15
N PRO A 168 3.10 -12.32 -12.61
CA PRO A 168 2.34 -11.44 -11.73
C PRO A 168 1.30 -12.22 -10.90
N GLU A 169 1.26 -11.98 -9.59
CA GLU A 169 0.23 -12.53 -8.71
C GLU A 169 -1.02 -11.65 -8.76
N TYR A 170 -1.96 -11.95 -9.66
CA TYR A 170 -3.13 -11.09 -9.91
C TYR A 170 -4.08 -10.96 -8.72
N GLN A 171 -4.04 -11.88 -7.75
CA GLN A 171 -4.75 -11.73 -6.47
C GLN A 171 -4.23 -10.53 -5.67
N SER A 172 -2.90 -10.40 -5.57
CA SER A 172 -2.25 -9.27 -4.92
C SER A 172 -2.44 -7.98 -5.72
N VAL A 173 -2.33 -8.05 -7.05
CA VAL A 173 -2.63 -6.90 -7.94
C VAL A 173 -4.05 -6.37 -7.70
N ALA A 174 -5.06 -7.25 -7.70
CA ALA A 174 -6.45 -6.85 -7.50
C ALA A 174 -6.69 -6.25 -6.11
N LEU A 175 -6.12 -6.85 -5.06
CA LEU A 175 -6.14 -6.29 -3.71
C LEU A 175 -5.55 -4.88 -3.68
N ILE A 176 -4.37 -4.68 -4.30
CA ILE A 176 -3.69 -3.39 -4.33
C ILE A 176 -4.52 -2.34 -5.07
N VAL A 177 -5.07 -2.68 -6.24
CA VAL A 177 -5.97 -1.79 -7.00
C VAL A 177 -7.17 -1.37 -6.14
N ARG A 178 -7.83 -2.30 -5.45
CA ARG A 178 -8.95 -1.98 -4.55
C ARG A 178 -8.51 -1.02 -3.42
N LYS A 179 -7.34 -1.24 -2.83
CA LYS A 179 -6.80 -0.36 -1.77
C LYS A 179 -6.42 1.03 -2.31
N LEU A 180 -5.83 1.14 -3.49
CA LEU A 180 -5.51 2.41 -4.14
C LEU A 180 -6.78 3.20 -4.49
N ILE A 181 -7.83 2.55 -4.99
CA ILE A 181 -9.15 3.17 -5.19
C ILE A 181 -9.69 3.71 -3.86
N ALA A 182 -9.58 2.94 -2.77
CA ALA A 182 -10.01 3.40 -1.45
C ALA A 182 -9.22 4.64 -0.99
N VAL A 183 -7.90 4.65 -1.17
CA VAL A 183 -7.04 5.81 -0.84
C VAL A 183 -7.42 7.05 -1.66
N ALA A 184 -7.62 6.89 -2.97
CA ALA A 184 -8.06 7.99 -3.83
C ALA A 184 -9.41 8.56 -3.38
N ASN A 185 -10.35 7.71 -2.94
CA ASN A 185 -11.64 8.19 -2.43
C ASN A 185 -11.53 8.98 -1.11
N VAL A 186 -10.56 8.68 -0.24
CA VAL A 186 -10.37 9.41 1.03
C VAL A 186 -9.75 10.79 0.79
N ARG A 187 -8.90 10.93 -0.23
CA ARG A 187 -8.28 12.21 -0.62
C ARG A 187 -9.25 13.20 -1.29
N ARG A 188 -10.49 12.76 -1.53
CA ARG A 188 -11.50 13.49 -2.31
C ARG A 188 -11.74 14.91 -1.78
N GLY A 189 -11.25 15.90 -2.53
CA GLY A 189 -11.79 17.26 -2.61
C GLY A 189 -12.76 17.41 -3.80
N GLU A 190 -13.39 18.57 -3.97
CA GLU A 190 -14.40 18.85 -5.02
C GLU A 190 -13.90 18.63 -6.47
N ALA A 191 -12.58 18.48 -6.69
CA ALA A 191 -11.96 18.26 -8.00
C ALA A 191 -11.38 16.83 -8.22
N ASP A 192 -11.59 15.88 -7.30
CA ASP A 192 -10.80 14.64 -7.23
C ASP A 192 -11.46 13.37 -7.85
N ASP A 193 -12.47 13.55 -8.70
CA ASP A 193 -13.06 12.41 -9.44
C ASP A 193 -12.11 11.84 -10.50
N ASP A 194 -11.09 12.59 -10.91
CA ASP A 194 -10.10 12.18 -11.90
C ASP A 194 -9.10 11.16 -11.37
N ALA A 195 -8.64 11.28 -10.11
CA ALA A 195 -7.73 10.30 -9.51
C ALA A 195 -8.40 8.94 -9.35
N VAL A 196 -9.65 8.93 -8.84
CA VAL A 196 -10.43 7.70 -8.69
C VAL A 196 -10.69 7.08 -10.06
N TYR A 197 -11.11 7.88 -11.05
CA TYR A 197 -11.32 7.40 -12.41
C TYR A 197 -10.04 6.83 -13.04
N GLY A 198 -8.90 7.48 -12.83
CA GLY A 198 -7.60 7.01 -13.28
C GLY A 198 -7.26 5.60 -12.78
N MET A 199 -7.61 5.29 -11.53
CA MET A 199 -7.43 3.94 -10.96
C MET A 199 -8.34 2.90 -11.64
N TYR A 200 -9.60 3.24 -11.97
CA TYR A 200 -10.47 2.35 -12.74
C TYR A 200 -9.95 2.11 -14.16
N LYS A 201 -9.44 3.15 -14.84
CA LYS A 201 -8.79 2.98 -16.16
C LYS A 201 -7.51 2.17 -16.08
N GLN A 202 -6.73 2.30 -15.01
CA GLN A 202 -5.56 1.44 -14.78
C GLN A 202 -5.97 -0.02 -14.59
N ALA A 203 -7.02 -0.29 -13.79
CA ALA A 203 -7.57 -1.64 -13.62
C ALA A 203 -8.02 -2.24 -14.96
N TYR A 204 -8.74 -1.47 -15.78
CA TYR A 204 -9.12 -1.87 -17.13
C TYR A 204 -7.90 -2.23 -17.99
N ARG A 205 -6.87 -1.37 -18.03
CA ARG A 205 -5.63 -1.63 -18.79
C ARG A 205 -4.92 -2.91 -18.36
N ILE A 206 -4.92 -3.20 -17.06
CA ILE A 206 -4.37 -4.46 -16.54
C ILE A 206 -5.15 -5.63 -17.10
N MET A 207 -6.49 -5.60 -17.02
CA MET A 207 -7.36 -6.71 -17.44
C MET A 207 -7.33 -6.99 -18.95
N VAL A 208 -7.23 -5.96 -19.80
CA VAL A 208 -7.17 -6.11 -21.27
C VAL A 208 -5.99 -6.98 -21.72
N GLY A 209 -4.88 -6.96 -20.97
CA GLY A 209 -3.69 -7.75 -21.31
C GLY A 209 -3.75 -9.22 -20.88
N LEU A 210 -4.82 -9.64 -20.21
CA LEU A 210 -4.92 -10.95 -19.58
C LEU A 210 -5.81 -11.91 -20.35
N LYS A 211 -5.61 -13.20 -20.12
CA LYS A 211 -6.57 -14.23 -20.56
C LYS A 211 -7.77 -14.24 -19.62
N ASP A 212 -8.89 -14.74 -20.14
CA ASP A 212 -10.12 -14.89 -19.36
C ASP A 212 -9.87 -15.68 -18.08
N GLY A 213 -10.26 -15.09 -16.95
CA GLY A 213 -10.16 -15.71 -15.62
C GLY A 213 -8.80 -15.56 -14.91
N GLU A 214 -7.78 -14.96 -15.52
CA GLU A 214 -6.51 -14.67 -14.81
C GLU A 214 -6.67 -13.57 -13.76
N TYR A 215 -7.49 -12.55 -14.04
CA TYR A 215 -7.88 -11.56 -13.04
C TYR A 215 -8.97 -12.14 -12.11
N PRO A 216 -8.90 -11.91 -10.78
CA PRO A 216 -9.91 -12.42 -9.86
C PRO A 216 -11.32 -11.94 -10.22
N ILE A 217 -12.21 -12.89 -10.54
CA ILE A 217 -13.53 -12.63 -11.12
C ILE A 217 -14.37 -11.70 -10.23
N GLU A 218 -14.44 -11.98 -8.93
CA GLU A 218 -15.23 -11.19 -7.98
C GLU A 218 -14.70 -9.76 -7.83
N GLU A 219 -13.39 -9.56 -7.98
CA GLU A 219 -12.80 -8.22 -8.01
C GLU A 219 -13.15 -7.49 -9.31
N GLY A 220 -13.12 -8.19 -10.44
CA GLY A 220 -13.57 -7.65 -11.73
C GLY A 220 -15.04 -7.22 -11.72
N LYS A 221 -15.93 -8.06 -11.18
CA LYS A 221 -17.36 -7.74 -11.01
C LYS A 221 -17.54 -6.53 -10.10
N TRP A 222 -16.82 -6.48 -8.98
CA TRP A 222 -16.84 -5.32 -8.08
C TRP A 222 -16.39 -4.04 -8.79
N LEU A 223 -15.29 -4.09 -9.56
CA LEU A 223 -14.80 -2.94 -10.32
C LEU A 223 -15.84 -2.43 -11.32
N ALA A 224 -16.38 -3.33 -12.16
CA ALA A 224 -17.36 -2.97 -13.18
C ALA A 224 -18.64 -2.36 -12.58
N THR A 225 -19.24 -3.04 -11.60
CA THR A 225 -20.49 -2.58 -10.98
C THR A 225 -20.30 -1.30 -10.17
N THR A 226 -19.18 -1.16 -9.46
CA THR A 226 -18.91 0.02 -8.63
C THR A 226 -18.52 1.24 -9.48
N ALA A 227 -17.90 1.04 -10.65
CA ALA A 227 -17.71 2.09 -11.65
C ALA A 227 -19.04 2.51 -12.27
N TRP A 228 -19.86 1.55 -12.70
CA TRP A 228 -21.18 1.82 -13.29
C TRP A 228 -22.08 2.61 -12.32
N ASN A 229 -22.14 2.20 -11.06
CA ASN A 229 -22.96 2.85 -10.04
C ASN A 229 -22.53 4.30 -9.76
N ARG A 230 -21.27 4.66 -10.02
CA ARG A 230 -20.81 6.07 -9.90
C ARG A 230 -21.47 6.98 -10.93
N ALA A 231 -22.00 6.45 -12.03
CA ALA A 231 -22.74 7.24 -13.00
C ALA A 231 -24.14 7.65 -12.51
N ALA A 232 -24.70 6.97 -11.50
CA ALA A 232 -26.10 7.15 -11.10
C ALA A 232 -26.43 8.59 -10.65
N LEU A 233 -25.57 9.20 -9.83
CA LEU A 233 -25.78 10.58 -9.38
C LEU A 233 -25.57 11.60 -10.52
N PRO A 234 -24.47 11.54 -11.31
CA PRO A 234 -24.31 12.39 -12.50
C PRO A 234 -25.49 12.34 -13.47
N VAL A 235 -26.07 11.16 -13.73
CA VAL A 235 -27.28 11.03 -14.57
C VAL A 235 -28.43 11.85 -14.00
N ARG A 236 -28.70 11.69 -12.69
CA ARG A 236 -29.80 12.41 -12.02
C ARG A 236 -29.59 13.92 -11.98
N LEU A 237 -28.34 14.37 -11.97
CA LEU A 237 -27.98 15.80 -11.96
C LEU A 237 -27.83 16.38 -13.38
N GLY A 238 -28.05 15.60 -14.44
CA GLY A 238 -27.84 16.04 -15.81
C GLY A 238 -26.38 16.33 -16.16
N GLN A 239 -25.42 15.82 -15.38
CA GLN A 239 -23.99 15.92 -15.64
C GLN A 239 -23.56 14.87 -16.66
N ILE A 240 -23.95 15.10 -17.92
CA ILE A 240 -23.87 14.10 -18.99
C ILE A 240 -22.45 13.59 -19.22
N ASP A 241 -21.46 14.48 -19.26
CA ASP A 241 -20.08 14.08 -19.54
C ASP A 241 -19.49 13.19 -18.44
N VAL A 242 -19.78 13.52 -17.17
CA VAL A 242 -19.36 12.74 -16.01
C VAL A 242 -20.10 11.40 -15.96
N ALA A 243 -21.40 11.38 -16.28
CA ALA A 243 -22.19 10.17 -16.40
C ALA A 243 -21.63 9.21 -17.47
N LYS A 244 -21.38 9.72 -18.68
CA LYS A 244 -20.80 8.94 -19.79
C LYS A 244 -19.45 8.37 -19.44
N LYS A 245 -18.59 9.16 -18.80
CA LYS A 245 -17.26 8.74 -18.34
C LYS A 245 -17.34 7.50 -17.43
N TRP A 246 -18.23 7.52 -16.43
CA TRP A 246 -18.39 6.40 -15.49
C TRP A 246 -19.10 5.18 -16.11
N MET A 247 -20.12 5.40 -16.95
CA MET A 247 -20.77 4.32 -17.69
C MET A 247 -19.80 3.60 -18.62
N SER A 248 -19.00 4.37 -19.37
CA SER A 248 -18.03 3.84 -20.33
C SER A 248 -17.02 2.93 -19.64
N VAL A 249 -16.39 3.38 -18.55
CA VAL A 249 -15.39 2.53 -17.87
C VAL A 249 -16.04 1.33 -17.16
N GLY A 250 -17.26 1.48 -16.64
CA GLY A 250 -18.02 0.36 -16.05
C GLY A 250 -18.34 -0.73 -17.07
N LEU A 251 -18.80 -0.33 -18.26
CA LEU A 251 -19.07 -1.23 -19.37
C LEU A 251 -17.78 -1.87 -19.92
N GLU A 252 -16.73 -1.07 -20.13
CA GLU A 252 -15.40 -1.54 -20.55
C GLU A 252 -14.88 -2.64 -19.63
N LEU A 253 -14.97 -2.45 -18.31
CA LEU A 253 -14.59 -3.47 -17.34
C LEU A 253 -15.48 -4.72 -17.43
N ALA A 254 -16.81 -4.56 -17.54
CA ALA A 254 -17.74 -5.67 -17.62
C ALA A 254 -17.48 -6.59 -18.82
N MET A 255 -16.99 -6.05 -19.94
CA MET A 255 -16.64 -6.84 -21.13
C MET A 255 -15.51 -7.84 -20.90
N HIS A 256 -14.63 -7.60 -19.91
CA HIS A 256 -13.47 -8.44 -19.62
C HIS A 256 -13.67 -9.33 -18.38
N VAL A 257 -14.88 -9.42 -17.84
CA VAL A 257 -15.19 -10.21 -16.64
C VAL A 257 -16.12 -11.36 -17.00
N PRO A 258 -15.67 -12.63 -16.89
CA PRO A 258 -16.54 -13.78 -17.09
C PRO A 258 -17.76 -13.76 -16.16
N GLY A 259 -18.94 -14.10 -16.70
CA GLY A 259 -20.19 -14.17 -15.93
C GLY A 259 -20.90 -12.83 -15.74
N MET A 260 -20.55 -11.81 -16.54
CA MET A 260 -21.19 -10.49 -16.55
C MET A 260 -22.08 -10.25 -17.78
N GLU A 261 -22.39 -11.28 -18.58
CA GLU A 261 -23.04 -11.15 -19.88
C GLU A 261 -24.43 -10.51 -19.78
N GLY A 262 -25.23 -10.89 -18.79
CA GLY A 262 -26.55 -10.30 -18.55
C GLY A 262 -26.48 -8.84 -18.07
N TYR A 263 -25.50 -8.52 -17.21
CA TYR A 263 -25.26 -7.13 -16.78
C TYR A 263 -24.79 -6.29 -17.95
N ARG A 264 -23.88 -6.81 -18.77
CA ARG A 264 -23.36 -6.15 -19.97
C ARG A 264 -24.48 -5.79 -20.94
N ALA A 265 -25.36 -6.74 -21.28
CA ALA A 265 -26.49 -6.47 -22.16
C ALA A 265 -27.37 -5.33 -21.61
N SER A 266 -27.67 -5.36 -20.31
CA SER A 266 -28.44 -4.31 -19.65
C SER A 266 -27.74 -2.95 -19.66
N MET A 267 -26.40 -2.93 -19.51
CA MET A 267 -25.59 -1.71 -19.59
C MET A 267 -25.57 -1.14 -21.01
N GLU A 268 -25.40 -1.99 -22.04
CA GLU A 268 -25.41 -1.60 -23.46
C GLU A 268 -26.77 -1.03 -23.88
N ASP A 269 -27.87 -1.65 -23.44
CA ASP A 269 -29.23 -1.16 -23.67
C ASP A 269 -29.45 0.21 -23.02
N PHE A 270 -28.98 0.38 -21.79
CA PHE A 270 -29.09 1.66 -21.06
C PHE A 270 -28.28 2.77 -21.76
N VAL A 271 -27.02 2.52 -22.14
CA VAL A 271 -26.19 3.49 -22.88
C VAL A 271 -26.89 3.90 -24.18
N SER A 272 -27.40 2.92 -24.94
CA SER A 272 -28.11 3.16 -26.19
C SER A 272 -29.37 4.02 -26.01
N GLY A 273 -30.14 3.76 -24.95
CA GLY A 273 -31.32 4.56 -24.61
C GLY A 273 -30.96 5.99 -24.18
N PHE A 274 -29.94 6.11 -23.33
CA PHE A 274 -29.44 7.39 -22.83
C PHE A 274 -28.92 8.29 -23.96
N GLU A 275 -28.20 7.74 -24.93
CA GLU A 275 -27.73 8.50 -26.11
C GLU A 275 -28.88 8.97 -27.01
N LYS A 276 -29.90 8.14 -27.22
CA LYS A 276 -31.10 8.52 -28.00
C LYS A 276 -31.85 9.68 -27.35
N GLU A 277 -32.01 9.65 -26.03
CA GLU A 277 -32.71 10.72 -25.30
C GLU A 277 -31.94 12.06 -25.38
N LEU A 278 -30.60 12.01 -25.28
CA LEU A 278 -29.75 13.19 -25.45
C LEU A 278 -29.83 13.77 -26.86
N CYS A 279 -29.85 12.92 -27.89
CA CYS A 279 -30.04 13.35 -29.28
C CYS A 279 -31.43 13.98 -29.51
N ALA A 280 -32.49 13.44 -28.92
CA ALA A 280 -33.83 14.03 -29.01
C ALA A 280 -33.89 15.42 -28.34
N GLN A 281 -33.29 15.57 -27.15
CA GLN A 281 -33.26 16.84 -26.43
C GLN A 281 -32.39 17.92 -27.11
N SER A 282 -31.37 17.54 -27.88
CA SER A 282 -30.55 18.50 -28.64
C SER A 282 -31.26 19.00 -29.91
N ILE A 283 -32.10 18.16 -30.52
CA ILE A 283 -32.94 18.52 -31.68
C ILE A 283 -34.04 19.51 -31.25
N ASP A 284 -34.71 19.27 -30.12
CA ASP A 284 -35.77 20.16 -29.61
C ASP A 284 -35.26 21.55 -29.20
N LYS A 285 -33.99 21.66 -28.75
CA LYS A 285 -33.37 22.96 -28.41
C LYS A 285 -32.93 23.78 -29.62
N ASN A 286 -32.79 23.17 -30.80
CA ASN A 286 -32.30 23.81 -32.02
C ASN A 286 -33.43 24.20 -33.01
N MET A 287 -34.70 24.00 -32.64
CA MET A 287 -35.81 24.55 -33.42
C MET A 287 -35.99 26.05 -33.13
N PRO A 288 -35.95 26.93 -34.15
CA PRO A 288 -36.27 28.34 -33.96
C PRO A 288 -37.74 28.47 -33.51
N LYS A 289 -37.97 29.32 -32.50
CA LYS A 289 -39.33 29.75 -32.11
C LYS A 289 -39.97 30.59 -33.21
#